data_AF-A0A329VZ18-F1
#
_entry.id   AF-A0A329VZ18-F1
#
_cell.length_a   1.000
_cell.length_b   1.000
_cell.length_c   1.000
_cell.angle_alpha   90.00
_cell.angle_beta   90.00
_cell.angle_gamma   90.00
#
_symmetry.space_group_name_H-M   'P 1'
#
loop_
_entity.id
_entity.type
_entity.pdbx_description
1 polymer ?
#
loop_
_entity_poly.entity_id
_entity_poly.type
_entity_poly.pdbx_seq_one_letter_code
_entity_poly.pdbx_strand_id
1 'polypeptide(L)'
;MFNWEPEPLEIPARTCTCSFCTKHSAVWTSYPTGQLRLSIRDQKLLHKYSFETGTAQFYICSKCGIVPIVISQINGRDYAVVNVNTFEDVDPALLKYVAAKFTDESEQARLTRRQQHWIANVEYI
;
A
#
# COMPACT_ATOMS: atom_id res chain seq x y z
N MET A 1 -5.42 8.91 7.87
CA MET A 1 -4.84 10.20 7.42
C MET A 1 -3.38 9.94 7.11
N PHE A 2 -2.96 10.23 5.88
CA PHE A 2 -1.59 10.02 5.42
C PHE A 2 -0.89 11.38 5.40
N ASN A 3 0.12 11.57 6.25
CA ASN A 3 0.85 12.83 6.32
C ASN A 3 2.20 12.68 5.64
N TRP A 4 2.47 13.62 4.72
CA TRP A 4 3.72 13.71 3.97
C TRP A 4 4.35 15.06 4.27
N GLU A 5 5.49 15.05 4.93
CA GLU A 5 6.23 16.28 5.28
C GLU A 5 7.65 16.20 4.69
N PRO A 6 8.06 17.18 3.86
CA PRO A 6 7.26 18.28 3.28
C PRO A 6 6.16 17.77 2.32
N GLU A 7 5.21 18.65 1.97
CA GLU A 7 4.20 18.33 0.95
C GLU A 7 4.88 17.83 -0.34
N PRO A 8 4.39 16.72 -0.92
CA PRO A 8 5.03 16.10 -2.07
C PRO A 8 4.85 16.97 -3.31
N LEU A 9 5.95 17.34 -3.95
CA LEU A 9 5.92 17.87 -5.31
C LEU A 9 5.43 16.80 -6.32
N GLU A 10 5.66 15.52 -6.00
CA GLU A 10 5.24 14.39 -6.82
C GLU A 10 4.92 13.17 -5.94
N ILE A 11 3.91 12.41 -6.35
CA ILE A 11 3.45 11.18 -5.69
C ILE A 11 3.75 9.98 -6.61
N PRO A 12 4.73 9.12 -6.29
CA PRO A 12 4.99 7.91 -7.06
C PRO A 12 3.78 6.97 -7.00
N ALA A 13 3.19 6.69 -8.15
CA ALA A 13 1.98 5.88 -8.28
C ALA A 13 2.34 4.59 -9.05
N ARG A 14 2.59 3.50 -8.32
CA ARG A 14 3.14 2.26 -8.88
C ARG A 14 2.05 1.29 -9.24
N THR A 15 2.01 0.84 -10.50
CA THR A 15 1.14 -0.25 -10.93
C THR A 15 1.89 -1.57 -10.84
N CYS A 16 1.44 -2.45 -9.94
CA CYS A 16 1.96 -3.81 -9.86
C CYS A 16 1.29 -4.68 -10.93
N THR A 17 2.07 -5.46 -11.66
CA THR A 17 1.56 -6.29 -12.77
C THR A 17 1.00 -7.65 -12.32
N CYS A 18 0.92 -7.93 -11.01
CA CYS A 18 0.35 -9.20 -10.53
C CYS A 18 -1.16 -9.26 -10.79
N SER A 19 -1.72 -10.46 -10.92
CA SER A 19 -3.11 -10.64 -11.31
C SER A 19 -4.10 -9.98 -10.34
N PHE A 20 -3.81 -9.98 -9.04
CA PHE A 20 -4.63 -9.29 -8.04
C PHE A 20 -4.66 -7.77 -8.29
N CYS A 21 -3.50 -7.14 -8.42
CA CYS A 21 -3.41 -5.69 -8.61
C CYS A 21 -4.00 -5.25 -9.95
N THR A 22 -3.72 -6.00 -11.02
CA THR A 22 -4.29 -5.75 -12.35
C THR A 22 -5.82 -5.83 -12.33
N LYS A 23 -6.41 -6.86 -11.71
CA LYS A 23 -7.86 -7.03 -11.64
C LYS A 23 -8.58 -5.99 -10.77
N HIS A 24 -7.90 -5.45 -9.75
CA HIS A 24 -8.43 -4.37 -8.91
C HIS A 24 -8.10 -2.97 -9.44
N SER A 25 -7.39 -2.86 -10.56
CA SER A 25 -6.82 -1.60 -11.06
C SER A 25 -6.08 -0.83 -9.95
N ALA A 26 -5.36 -1.55 -9.08
CA ALA A 26 -4.77 -0.98 -7.89
C ALA A 26 -3.47 -0.22 -8.21
N VAL A 27 -3.32 0.97 -7.64
CA VAL A 27 -2.18 1.85 -7.87
C VAL A 27 -1.59 2.26 -6.53
N TRP A 28 -0.36 1.83 -6.25
CA TRP A 28 0.22 1.90 -4.90
C TRP A 28 1.23 3.04 -4.77
N THR A 29 1.13 3.79 -3.68
CA THR A 29 2.15 4.75 -3.26
C THR A 29 2.68 4.43 -1.86
N SER A 30 3.89 4.91 -1.59
CA SER A 30 4.50 4.85 -0.26
C SER A 30 5.59 5.92 -0.12
N TYR A 31 5.77 6.36 1.13
CA TYR A 31 6.87 7.19 1.54
C TYR A 31 7.50 6.60 2.80
N PRO A 32 8.75 6.08 2.76
CA PRO A 32 9.32 5.27 3.85
C PRO A 32 9.33 5.98 5.22
N THR A 33 9.59 7.28 5.19
CA THR A 33 9.65 8.16 6.36
C THR A 33 8.31 8.82 6.69
N GLY A 34 7.26 8.56 5.89
CA GLY A 34 5.92 9.10 6.12
C GLY A 34 5.23 8.46 7.32
N GLN A 35 4.16 9.09 7.79
CA GLN A 35 3.29 8.54 8.83
C GLN A 35 1.94 8.13 8.24
N LEU A 36 1.51 6.92 8.57
CA LEU A 36 0.17 6.42 8.26
C LEU A 36 -0.60 6.17 9.55
N ARG A 37 -1.68 6.93 9.75
CA ARG A 37 -2.70 6.63 10.77
C ARG A 37 -3.87 5.89 10.15
N LEU A 38 -4.06 4.64 10.58
CA LEU A 38 -5.07 3.72 10.09
C LEU A 38 -6.20 3.58 11.11
N SER A 39 -7.39 4.04 10.73
CA SER A 39 -8.61 3.83 11.50
C SER A 39 -9.54 2.89 10.75
N ILE A 40 -10.07 1.89 11.46
CA ILE A 40 -10.99 0.91 10.91
C ILE A 40 -12.29 1.00 11.70
N ARG A 41 -13.29 1.68 11.12
CA ARG A 41 -14.57 1.95 11.80
C ARG A 41 -15.33 0.68 12.20
N ASP A 42 -15.36 -0.32 11.34
CA ASP A 42 -16.00 -1.60 11.61
C ASP A 42 -15.10 -2.76 11.16
N GLN A 43 -14.53 -3.46 12.15
CA GLN A 43 -13.64 -4.58 11.92
C GLN A 43 -14.34 -5.77 11.24
N LYS A 44 -15.67 -5.89 11.36
CA LYS A 44 -16.44 -6.97 10.70
C LYS A 44 -16.52 -6.78 9.19
N LEU A 45 -16.35 -5.54 8.72
CA LEU A 45 -16.33 -5.20 7.29
C LEU A 45 -14.92 -5.21 6.69
N LEU A 46 -13.90 -5.52 7.48
CA LEU A 46 -12.54 -5.69 7.01
C LEU A 46 -12.28 -7.15 6.64
N HIS A 47 -12.04 -7.42 5.36
CA HIS A 47 -11.46 -8.68 4.92
C HIS A 47 -9.95 -8.49 4.69
N LYS A 48 -9.14 -9.32 5.36
CA LYS A 48 -7.70 -9.42 5.09
C LYS A 48 -7.45 -10.57 4.12
N TYR A 49 -6.76 -10.30 3.02
CA TYR A 49 -6.43 -11.29 1.99
C TYR A 49 -4.92 -11.33 1.77
N SER A 50 -4.30 -12.50 1.82
CA SER A 50 -2.89 -12.70 1.49
C SER A 50 -2.75 -13.34 0.12
N PHE A 51 -1.84 -12.81 -0.71
CA PHE A 51 -1.61 -13.29 -2.07
C PHE A 51 -0.19 -13.85 -2.24
N GLU A 52 -0.03 -14.85 -3.13
CA GLU A 52 1.24 -15.53 -3.44
C GLU A 52 2.05 -15.93 -2.20
N THR A 53 3.18 -15.28 -1.94
CA THR A 53 4.10 -15.62 -0.84
C THR A 53 3.47 -15.46 0.55
N GLY A 54 2.28 -14.88 0.65
CA GLY A 54 1.59 -14.69 1.92
C GLY A 54 2.19 -13.57 2.79
N THR A 55 3.29 -12.95 2.33
CA THR A 55 4.06 -11.93 3.05
C THR A 55 3.40 -10.55 3.09
N ALA A 56 2.31 -10.35 2.33
CA ALA A 56 1.57 -9.10 2.28
C ALA A 56 0.06 -9.37 2.39
N GLN A 57 -0.61 -8.58 3.23
CA GLN A 57 -2.04 -8.62 3.51
C GLN A 57 -2.71 -7.41 2.88
N PHE A 58 -3.56 -7.65 1.90
CA PHE A 58 -4.48 -6.68 1.32
C PHE A 58 -5.67 -6.50 2.26
N TYR A 59 -5.93 -5.27 2.66
CA TYR A 59 -7.08 -4.92 3.50
C TYR A 59 -8.20 -4.50 2.54
N ILE A 60 -9.29 -5.25 2.54
CA ILE A 60 -10.38 -5.13 1.58
C ILE A 60 -11.67 -4.79 2.34
N CYS A 61 -12.42 -3.82 1.86
CA CYS A 61 -13.75 -3.55 2.40
C CYS A 61 -14.74 -4.61 1.88
N SER A 62 -15.31 -5.43 2.77
CA SER A 62 -16.29 -6.47 2.43
C SER A 62 -17.58 -5.92 1.83
N LYS A 63 -17.87 -4.63 1.99
CA LYS A 63 -19.08 -3.98 1.46
C LYS A 63 -18.95 -3.54 0.01
N CYS A 64 -17.79 -3.03 -0.40
CA CYS A 64 -17.59 -2.41 -1.72
C CYS A 64 -16.42 -3.01 -2.53
N GLY A 65 -15.61 -3.89 -1.94
CA GLY A 65 -14.46 -4.51 -2.59
C GLY A 65 -13.22 -3.63 -2.76
N ILE A 66 -13.26 -2.37 -2.32
CA ILE A 66 -12.11 -1.46 -2.41
C ILE A 66 -10.96 -1.97 -1.52
N VAL A 67 -9.74 -1.85 -2.04
CA VAL A 67 -8.49 -2.23 -1.37
C VAL A 67 -7.65 -0.97 -1.10
N PRO A 68 -7.85 -0.27 0.04
CA PRO A 68 -7.14 0.98 0.31
C PRO A 68 -5.68 0.77 0.73
N ILE A 69 -5.34 -0.38 1.33
CA ILE A 69 -4.03 -0.57 1.96
C ILE A 69 -3.53 -2.00 1.87
N VAL A 70 -2.22 -2.14 1.76
CA VAL A 70 -1.51 -3.42 1.94
C VAL A 70 -0.54 -3.29 3.10
N ILE A 71 -0.58 -4.25 4.03
CA ILE A 71 0.36 -4.36 5.15
C ILE A 71 1.26 -5.57 4.93
N SER A 72 2.56 -5.39 5.14
CA SER A 72 3.54 -6.48 5.19
C SER A 72 4.24 -6.41 6.55
N GLN A 73 4.09 -7.46 7.37
CA GLN A 73 4.78 -7.54 8.65
C GLN A 73 6.17 -8.14 8.42
N ILE A 74 7.21 -7.41 8.81
CA ILE A 74 8.60 -7.81 8.62
C ILE A 74 9.37 -7.54 9.91
N ASN A 75 9.93 -8.59 10.53
CA ASN A 75 10.64 -8.52 11.81
C ASN A 75 9.83 -7.84 12.92
N GLY A 76 8.54 -8.15 13.02
CA GLY A 76 7.64 -7.60 14.05
C GLY A 76 7.20 -6.15 13.84
N ARG A 77 7.55 -5.52 12.71
CA ARG A 77 7.10 -4.18 12.31
C ARG A 77 6.19 -4.25 11.08
N ASP A 78 5.12 -3.48 11.09
CA ASP A 78 4.23 -3.31 9.95
C ASP A 78 4.80 -2.29 8.97
N TYR A 79 4.80 -2.65 7.69
CA TYR A 79 5.13 -1.77 6.57
C TYR A 79 3.91 -1.65 5.66
N ALA A 80 3.64 -0.44 5.15
CA ALA A 80 2.44 -0.17 4.36
C ALA A 80 2.69 0.50 3.00
N VAL A 81 1.80 0.20 2.06
CA VAL A 81 1.53 0.99 0.85
C VAL A 81 0.04 1.32 0.79
N VAL A 82 -0.29 2.48 0.22
CA VAL A 82 -1.67 2.98 0.13
C VAL A 82 -2.08 3.10 -1.32
N ASN A 83 -3.34 2.80 -1.62
CA ASN A 83 -3.89 2.90 -2.95
C ASN A 83 -4.26 4.36 -3.27
N VAL A 84 -3.60 4.98 -4.24
CA VAL A 84 -3.84 6.40 -4.58
C VAL A 84 -5.25 6.65 -5.08
N ASN A 85 -5.93 5.61 -5.62
CA ASN A 85 -7.33 5.71 -6.03
C ASN A 85 -8.31 5.91 -4.85
N THR A 86 -7.82 5.81 -3.61
CA THR A 86 -8.62 6.02 -2.39
C THR A 86 -8.32 7.34 -1.68
N PHE A 87 -7.47 8.18 -2.27
CA PHE A 87 -7.20 9.51 -1.75
C PHE A 87 -8.37 10.46 -2.05
N GLU A 88 -8.73 11.24 -1.05
CA GLU A 88 -9.66 12.36 -1.16
C GLU A 88 -8.81 13.65 -1.20
N ASP A 89 -9.27 14.65 -1.94
CA ASP A 89 -8.66 16.00 -2.02
C ASP A 89 -7.17 16.05 -2.47
N VAL A 90 -6.72 15.07 -3.27
CA VAL A 90 -5.39 15.08 -3.91
C VAL A 90 -5.51 15.45 -5.38
N ASP A 91 -4.70 16.41 -5.83
CA ASP A 91 -4.61 16.78 -7.26
C ASP A 91 -4.01 15.61 -8.07
N PRO A 92 -4.75 15.05 -9.05
CA PRO A 92 -4.24 13.99 -9.92
C PRO A 92 -2.96 14.36 -10.67
N ALA A 93 -2.68 15.65 -10.91
CA ALA A 93 -1.46 16.11 -11.57
C ALA A 93 -0.18 15.78 -10.79
N LEU A 94 -0.29 15.55 -9.48
CA LEU A 94 0.83 15.13 -8.62
C LEU A 94 1.17 13.65 -8.81
N LEU A 95 0.26 12.82 -9.34
CA LEU A 95 0.48 11.38 -9.50
C LEU A 95 1.41 11.08 -10.68
N LYS A 96 2.56 10.47 -10.40
CA LYS A 96 3.51 9.98 -11.41
C LYS A 96 3.42 8.48 -11.53
N TYR A 97 2.75 8.02 -12.59
CA TYR A 97 2.53 6.60 -12.84
C TYR A 97 3.80 5.91 -13.32
N VAL A 98 4.18 4.85 -12.61
CA VAL A 98 5.35 4.01 -12.96
C VAL A 98 4.92 2.55 -12.92
N ALA A 99 5.14 1.85 -14.03
CA ALA A 99 4.93 0.40 -14.08
C ALA A 99 6.01 -0.31 -13.25
N ALA A 100 5.59 -1.23 -12.39
CA ALA A 100 6.47 -1.92 -11.48
C ALA A 100 6.31 -3.45 -11.65
N LYS A 101 7.35 -4.11 -12.13
CA LYS A 101 7.37 -5.56 -12.36
C LYS A 101 8.38 -6.21 -11.42
N PHE A 102 7.91 -7.13 -10.58
CA PHE A 102 8.72 -7.80 -9.55
C PHE A 102 8.57 -9.33 -9.58
N THR A 103 8.13 -9.88 -10.70
CA THR A 103 7.77 -11.30 -10.85
C THR A 103 8.90 -12.25 -10.47
N ASP A 104 10.16 -11.85 -10.70
CA ASP A 104 11.32 -12.74 -10.59
C ASP A 104 12.16 -12.50 -9.33
N GLU A 105 11.67 -11.66 -8.41
CA GLU A 105 12.36 -11.43 -7.13
C GLU A 105 12.09 -12.59 -6.14
N SER A 106 13.15 -13.03 -5.47
CA SER A 106 13.04 -13.94 -4.32
C SER A 106 12.25 -13.29 -3.18
N GLU A 107 11.70 -14.10 -2.28
CA GLU A 107 10.98 -13.60 -1.11
C GLU A 107 11.84 -12.65 -0.27
N GLN A 108 13.10 -13.03 0.00
CA GLN A 108 14.02 -12.19 0.77
C GLN A 108 14.27 -10.84 0.08
N ALA A 109 14.48 -10.82 -1.24
CA ALA A 109 14.66 -9.57 -1.99
C ALA A 109 13.40 -8.69 -1.92
N ARG A 110 12.21 -9.29 -2.00
CA ARG A 110 10.94 -8.58 -1.83
C ARG A 110 10.81 -7.95 -0.46
N LEU A 111 11.12 -8.69 0.61
CA LEU A 111 11.05 -8.18 1.98
C LEU A 111 12.03 -7.03 2.20
N THR A 112 13.29 -7.18 1.78
CA THR A 112 14.30 -6.12 1.85
C THR A 112 13.84 -4.86 1.11
N ARG A 113 13.31 -5.00 -0.11
CA ARG A 113 12.79 -3.86 -0.89
C ARG A 113 11.63 -3.17 -0.17
N ARG A 114 10.68 -3.93 0.40
CA ARG A 114 9.56 -3.35 1.17
C ARG A 114 10.08 -2.60 2.40
N GLN A 115 11.01 -3.17 3.16
CA GLN A 115 11.60 -2.48 4.31
C GLN A 115 12.23 -1.14 3.94
N GLN A 116 12.84 -1.04 2.75
CA GLN A 116 13.47 0.19 2.26
C GLN A 116 12.47 1.22 1.72
N HIS A 117 11.36 0.77 1.11
CA HIS A 117 10.52 1.63 0.27
C HIS A 117 9.07 1.82 0.78
N TRP A 118 8.59 1.00 1.72
CA TRP A 118 7.24 1.09 2.27
C TRP A 118 7.22 1.95 3.53
N ILE A 119 6.05 2.50 3.85
CA ILE A 119 5.83 3.34 5.03
C ILE A 119 6.09 2.49 6.28
N ALA A 120 7.04 2.89 7.13
CA ALA A 120 7.41 2.12 8.33
C ALA A 120 6.72 2.59 9.62
N ASN A 121 6.13 3.80 9.61
CA ASN A 121 5.40 4.37 10.74
C ASN A 121 3.89 4.19 10.52
N VAL A 122 3.39 3.01 10.88
CA VAL A 122 1.97 2.63 10.82
C VAL A 122 1.38 2.64 12.23
N GLU A 123 0.41 3.52 12.46
CA GLU A 123 -0.27 3.69 13.75
C GLU A 123 -1.76 3.33 13.58
N TYR A 124 -2.28 2.46 14.45
CA TYR A 124 -3.70 2.11 14.47
C TYR A 124 -4.43 3.01 15.47
N ILE A 125 -5.49 3.71 15.01
CA ILE A 125 -6.25 4.70 15.79
C ILE A 125 -7.77 4.45 15.81
#